data_AF-A0A7L4JXY2-F1
#
_entry.id   AF-A0A7L4JXY2-F1
#
_cell.length_a   1.000
_cell.length_b   1.000
_cell.length_c   1.000
_cell.angle_alpha   90.00
_cell.angle_beta   90.00
_cell.angle_gamma   90.00
#
_symmetry.space_group_name_H-M   'P 1'
#
loop_
_entity.id
_entity.type
_entity.pdbx_description
1 polymer ?
#
loop_
_entity_poly.entity_id
_entity_poly.type
_entity_poly.pdbx_seq_one_letter_code
_entity_poly.pdbx_strand_id
1 'polypeptide(L)'
;RSCNPPVGNLATGRTPVTLTTCGQNSTELYCFYPDQNLLHQVSHGCGQPRCTKCNANQPDNSHLPADMTDDFFANPISWWQSAQGVHREEIRLDFETEFYLTHVIAVFKSPRPAAMVLERSQDYGQTWRPYKYFSVNCTATFGLQDDLIEEGSMCTSRYSDAMPCTRGEVIYRALSPANKIEDPYNLEAQDLLKLTNLRLLLLKRQDCPCHGSGLIEKPQRFAHYAIYDLIIRGSCFCNGHAEECSGSVGFLRERGSCVGVVHGKCVCRHNTAGDHCEKCAPLYNDQPWKPGDGKTGAPNECKKCRCHNHADSCHFDLSVWLASGKRSGGVCDNCKHNTEGHRCQRCKPGYYRDRGKPMSSAEVCK
;
A
#
# COMPACT_ATOMS: atom_id res chain seq x y z
N ARG A 1 -18.84 -8.18 13.43
CA ARG A 1 -17.45 -8.32 13.93
C ARG A 1 -16.58 -7.39 13.11
N SER A 2 -15.43 -6.95 13.61
CA SER A 2 -14.46 -6.25 12.75
C SER A 2 -14.11 -7.09 11.52
N CYS A 3 -13.81 -6.43 10.41
CA CYS A 3 -13.56 -7.06 9.13
C CYS A 3 -12.52 -6.30 8.30
N ASN A 4 -11.77 -7.02 7.45
CA ASN A 4 -10.73 -6.46 6.59
C ASN A 4 -10.89 -6.97 5.15
N PRO A 5 -10.58 -6.14 4.14
CA PRO A 5 -10.48 -6.61 2.77
C PRO A 5 -9.36 -7.66 2.58
N PRO A 6 -9.47 -8.53 1.57
CA PRO A 6 -8.44 -9.52 1.29
C PRO A 6 -7.11 -8.85 0.88
N VAL A 7 -6.01 -9.53 1.19
CA VAL A 7 -4.66 -9.10 0.79
C VAL A 7 -4.44 -9.48 -0.68
N GLY A 8 -3.93 -8.54 -1.48
CA GLY A 8 -3.56 -8.73 -2.88
C GLY A 8 -2.23 -8.05 -3.22
N ASN A 9 -1.88 -8.02 -4.51
CA ASN A 9 -0.74 -7.24 -4.99
C ASN A 9 -1.20 -5.82 -5.35
N LEU A 10 -0.78 -4.83 -4.56
CA LEU A 10 -1.08 -3.42 -4.79
C LEU A 10 -0.39 -2.88 -6.05
N ALA A 11 0.67 -3.54 -6.54
CA ALA A 11 1.35 -3.13 -7.77
C ALA A 11 0.58 -3.48 -9.05
N THR A 12 -0.30 -4.49 -9.00
CA THR A 12 -1.07 -4.92 -10.18
C THR A 12 -1.92 -3.77 -10.72
N GLY A 13 -1.79 -3.50 -12.02
CA GLY A 13 -2.46 -2.38 -12.70
C GLY A 13 -1.87 -1.00 -12.37
N ARG A 14 -0.73 -0.93 -11.67
CA ARG A 14 -0.02 0.31 -11.32
C ARG A 14 1.39 0.31 -11.87
N THR A 15 1.65 1.17 -12.86
CA THR A 15 2.99 1.36 -13.43
C THR A 15 3.90 2.14 -12.48
N PRO A 16 5.05 1.59 -12.07
CA PRO A 16 6.06 2.33 -11.31
C PRO A 16 6.67 3.48 -12.13
N VAL A 17 7.12 4.52 -11.42
CA VAL A 17 7.93 5.61 -11.96
C VAL A 17 9.40 5.32 -11.67
N THR A 18 10.27 5.44 -12.68
CA THR A 18 11.73 5.29 -12.52
C THR A 18 12.47 6.52 -13.04
N LEU A 19 13.71 6.78 -12.58
CA LEU A 19 14.48 7.92 -13.12
C LEU A 19 14.97 7.62 -14.53
N THR A 20 15.37 6.36 -14.77
CA THR A 20 15.87 5.93 -16.07
C THR A 20 15.29 4.59 -16.52
N THR A 21 15.36 4.36 -17.82
CA THR A 21 15.02 3.10 -18.50
C THR A 21 16.00 2.93 -19.66
N CYS A 22 16.48 1.71 -19.90
CA CYS A 22 17.38 1.47 -21.02
C CYS A 22 16.71 1.76 -22.36
N GLY A 23 17.49 2.25 -23.32
CA GLY A 23 17.00 2.41 -24.68
C GLY A 23 16.02 3.58 -24.86
N GLN A 24 15.91 4.48 -23.87
CA GLN A 24 14.96 5.61 -23.89
C GLN A 24 15.28 6.61 -25.01
N ASN A 25 16.57 6.95 -25.17
CA ASN A 25 17.02 7.95 -26.15
C ASN A 25 17.50 7.30 -27.46
N SER A 26 18.13 6.13 -27.37
CA SER A 26 18.71 5.39 -28.49
C SER A 26 18.91 3.94 -28.10
N THR A 27 19.01 3.03 -29.07
CA THR A 27 19.30 1.63 -28.80
C THR A 27 20.60 1.45 -28.00
N GLU A 28 20.51 0.79 -26.84
CA GLU A 28 21.63 0.47 -25.96
C GLU A 28 22.00 -1.01 -26.11
N LEU A 29 23.29 -1.35 -25.93
CA LEU A 29 23.75 -2.74 -25.90
C LEU A 29 24.10 -3.12 -24.46
N TYR A 30 23.44 -4.16 -23.95
CA TYR A 30 23.67 -4.66 -22.60
C TYR A 30 23.98 -6.15 -22.61
N CYS A 31 24.62 -6.63 -21.55
CA CYS A 31 24.98 -8.02 -21.38
C CYS A 31 24.49 -8.55 -20.03
N PHE A 32 24.12 -9.83 -19.98
CA PHE A 32 23.67 -10.50 -18.77
C PHE A 32 24.16 -11.94 -18.72
N TYR A 33 24.18 -12.50 -17.51
CA TYR A 33 24.47 -13.91 -17.31
C TYR A 33 23.19 -14.74 -17.40
N PRO A 34 23.17 -15.82 -18.21
CA PRO A 34 22.01 -16.68 -18.30
C PRO A 34 21.76 -17.41 -16.97
N ASP A 35 20.49 -17.67 -16.69
CA ASP A 35 20.08 -18.44 -15.51
C ASP A 35 20.55 -19.89 -15.65
N GLN A 36 21.42 -20.34 -14.72
CA GLN A 36 22.04 -21.66 -14.77
C GLN A 36 21.14 -22.78 -14.22
N ASN A 37 20.00 -22.46 -13.60
CA ASN A 37 19.09 -23.46 -13.03
C ASN A 37 18.40 -24.37 -14.06
N LEU A 38 18.65 -24.20 -15.36
CA LEU A 38 18.15 -25.07 -16.42
C LEU A 38 19.16 -26.14 -16.88
N LEU A 39 20.40 -26.15 -16.36
CA LEU A 39 21.40 -27.14 -16.73
C LEU A 39 22.12 -27.66 -15.48
N HIS A 40 21.88 -28.92 -15.14
CA HIS A 40 22.65 -29.67 -14.14
C HIS A 40 24.16 -29.48 -14.35
N GLN A 41 24.82 -28.67 -13.53
CA GLN A 41 26.08 -28.98 -12.86
C GLN A 41 26.62 -27.81 -12.04
N VAL A 42 27.25 -28.18 -10.93
CA VAL A 42 27.99 -27.35 -9.97
C VAL A 42 29.22 -26.74 -10.64
N SER A 43 29.05 -25.77 -11.53
CA SER A 43 30.14 -24.94 -12.02
C SER A 43 30.09 -23.58 -11.31
N HIS A 44 31.13 -23.26 -10.54
CA HIS A 44 31.28 -21.98 -9.82
C HIS A 44 31.48 -20.75 -10.73
N GLY A 45 31.14 -20.81 -12.02
CA GLY A 45 31.30 -19.72 -12.98
C GLY A 45 29.99 -19.42 -13.69
N CYS A 46 29.71 -18.15 -14.01
CA CYS A 46 28.40 -17.72 -14.57
C CYS A 46 28.14 -18.05 -16.04
N GLY A 47 28.93 -18.96 -16.63
CA GLY A 47 28.84 -19.27 -18.04
C GLY A 47 29.24 -18.09 -18.93
N GLN A 48 28.98 -18.21 -20.22
CA GLN A 48 29.26 -17.15 -21.19
C GLN A 48 28.18 -16.06 -21.11
N PRO A 49 28.55 -14.77 -21.01
CA PRO A 49 27.57 -13.69 -21.01
C PRO A 49 26.85 -13.62 -22.36
N ARG A 50 25.56 -13.30 -22.33
CA ARG A 50 24.76 -13.01 -23.54
C ARG A 50 24.53 -11.52 -23.63
N CYS A 51 24.79 -10.95 -24.80
CA CYS A 51 24.57 -9.54 -25.06
C CYS A 51 23.46 -9.35 -26.09
N THR A 52 22.58 -8.38 -25.84
CA THR A 52 21.50 -8.01 -26.76
C THR A 52 21.22 -6.51 -26.67
N LYS A 53 20.33 -6.02 -27.52
CA LYS A 53 19.97 -4.62 -27.65
C LYS A 53 18.73 -4.32 -26.79
N CYS A 54 18.70 -3.14 -26.19
CA CYS A 54 17.51 -2.56 -25.56
C CYS A 54 17.08 -1.31 -26.32
N ASN A 55 15.80 -1.19 -26.65
CA ASN A 55 15.20 0.01 -27.23
C ASN A 55 13.77 0.17 -26.71
N ALA A 56 13.50 1.27 -26.00
CA ALA A 56 12.22 1.52 -25.36
C ALA A 56 11.06 1.69 -26.36
N ASN A 57 11.37 2.00 -27.63
CA ASN A 57 10.38 2.15 -28.70
C ASN A 57 10.15 0.85 -29.51
N GLN A 58 10.82 -0.25 -29.15
CA GLN A 58 10.66 -1.55 -29.82
C GLN A 58 10.15 -2.59 -28.82
N PRO A 59 8.87 -3.02 -28.91
CA PRO A 59 8.25 -3.91 -27.91
C PRO A 59 9.04 -5.20 -27.63
N ASP A 60 9.62 -5.82 -28.67
CA ASP A 60 10.36 -7.08 -28.52
C ASP A 60 11.69 -6.95 -27.75
N ASN A 61 12.18 -5.72 -27.57
CA ASN A 61 13.46 -5.40 -26.92
C ASN A 61 13.34 -4.24 -25.92
N SER A 62 12.12 -3.95 -25.44
CA SER A 62 11.87 -2.92 -24.42
C SER A 62 11.81 -3.55 -23.03
N HIS A 63 12.28 -2.80 -22.03
CA HIS A 63 12.32 -3.22 -20.62
C HIS A 63 11.77 -2.10 -19.73
N LEU A 64 10.48 -1.84 -19.87
CA LEU A 64 9.80 -0.66 -19.33
C LEU A 64 9.44 -0.86 -17.85
N PRO A 65 9.19 0.21 -17.08
CA PRO A 65 8.82 0.09 -15.67
C PRO A 65 7.58 -0.78 -15.41
N ALA A 66 6.64 -0.82 -16.38
CA ALA A 66 5.44 -1.64 -16.30
C ALA A 66 5.74 -3.14 -16.19
N ASP A 67 6.87 -3.58 -16.75
CA ASP A 67 7.33 -4.97 -16.77
C ASP A 67 7.76 -5.48 -15.38
N MET A 68 7.79 -4.61 -14.34
CA MET A 68 7.95 -5.06 -12.94
C MET A 68 6.64 -5.49 -12.28
N THR A 69 5.50 -5.14 -12.88
CA THR A 69 4.18 -5.16 -12.24
C THR A 69 3.12 -5.82 -13.10
N ASP A 70 3.54 -6.43 -14.20
CA ASP A 70 2.70 -7.21 -15.09
C ASP A 70 2.37 -8.57 -14.48
N ASP A 71 1.63 -9.38 -15.23
CA ASP A 71 1.28 -10.73 -14.78
C ASP A 71 2.44 -11.67 -15.07
N PHE A 72 3.19 -12.01 -14.02
CA PHE A 72 4.28 -12.99 -14.06
C PHE A 72 3.89 -14.30 -14.76
N PHE A 73 2.65 -14.77 -14.62
CA PHE A 73 2.22 -16.01 -15.27
C PHE A 73 2.03 -15.85 -16.77
N ALA A 74 1.65 -14.66 -17.23
CA ALA A 74 1.54 -14.34 -18.65
C ALA A 74 2.90 -14.01 -19.26
N ASN A 75 3.76 -13.32 -18.53
CA ASN A 75 5.05 -12.79 -18.99
C ASN A 75 6.22 -13.20 -18.05
N PRO A 76 6.57 -14.48 -17.94
CA PRO A 76 7.53 -14.97 -16.92
C PRO A 76 8.99 -14.55 -17.15
N ILE A 77 9.25 -13.80 -18.22
CA ILE A 77 10.59 -13.36 -18.65
C ILE A 77 10.65 -11.87 -18.93
N SER A 78 9.62 -11.08 -18.62
CA SER A 78 9.66 -9.62 -18.70
C SER A 78 10.45 -9.06 -17.51
N TRP A 79 11.07 -7.90 -17.69
CA TRP A 79 11.74 -7.17 -16.60
C TRP A 79 11.89 -5.71 -16.98
N TRP A 80 11.94 -4.84 -15.97
CA TRP A 80 12.42 -3.46 -16.17
C TRP A 80 13.94 -3.41 -16.06
N GLN A 81 14.57 -2.54 -16.85
CA GLN A 81 16.00 -2.29 -16.79
C GLN A 81 16.32 -0.78 -16.82
N SER A 82 17.20 -0.35 -15.91
CA SER A 82 17.70 1.03 -15.88
C SER A 82 18.59 1.36 -17.07
N ALA A 83 18.87 2.64 -17.31
CA ALA A 83 19.88 3.05 -18.28
C ALA A 83 21.27 2.52 -17.92
N GLN A 84 22.13 2.38 -18.93
CA GLN A 84 23.50 1.92 -18.75
C GLN A 84 24.36 2.91 -17.94
N GLY A 85 25.18 2.39 -17.04
CA GLY A 85 26.17 3.15 -16.26
C GLY A 85 25.61 3.89 -15.05
N VAL A 86 24.32 3.75 -14.74
CA VAL A 86 23.74 4.44 -13.58
C VAL A 86 24.28 3.86 -12.26
N HIS A 87 24.63 4.76 -11.35
CA HIS A 87 25.10 4.40 -10.01
C HIS A 87 24.00 4.43 -8.96
N ARG A 88 22.97 5.25 -9.20
CA ARG A 88 21.82 5.45 -8.33
C ARG A 88 20.56 5.44 -9.17
N GLU A 89 19.49 4.90 -8.60
CA GLU A 89 18.20 4.79 -9.27
C GLU A 89 17.07 4.88 -8.23
N GLU A 90 15.92 5.37 -8.66
CA GLU A 90 14.70 5.45 -7.85
C GLU A 90 13.60 4.69 -8.57
N ILE A 91 12.89 3.84 -7.83
CA ILE A 91 11.67 3.18 -8.30
C ILE A 91 10.56 3.55 -7.34
N ARG A 92 9.55 4.27 -7.82
CA ARG A 92 8.46 4.79 -7.00
C ARG A 92 7.12 4.27 -7.49
N LEU A 93 6.29 3.84 -6.55
CA LEU A 93 4.91 3.46 -6.81
C LEU A 93 3.99 4.43 -6.07
N ASP A 94 3.17 5.14 -6.83
CA ASP A 94 2.24 6.15 -6.34
C ASP A 94 0.83 5.52 -6.30
N PHE A 95 0.21 5.49 -5.11
CA PHE A 95 -1.14 4.97 -4.93
C PHE A 95 -2.17 6.10 -4.99
N GLU A 96 -3.36 5.79 -5.47
CA GLU A 96 -4.46 6.75 -5.62
C GLU A 96 -5.15 7.11 -4.30
N THR A 97 -4.89 6.35 -3.24
CA THR A 97 -5.46 6.52 -1.89
C THR A 97 -4.61 5.79 -0.86
N GLU A 98 -5.06 5.77 0.40
CA GLU A 98 -4.39 5.05 1.49
C GLU A 98 -4.60 3.52 1.42
N PHE A 99 -3.50 2.77 1.55
CA PHE A 99 -3.50 1.31 1.63
C PHE A 99 -2.72 0.81 2.85
N TYR A 100 -2.92 -0.45 3.21
CA TYR A 100 -2.09 -1.18 4.17
C TYR A 100 -1.07 -2.07 3.46
N LEU A 101 0.21 -1.91 3.78
CA LEU A 101 1.29 -2.79 3.35
C LEU A 101 1.49 -3.94 4.35
N THR A 102 1.71 -5.13 3.82
CA THR A 102 2.12 -6.30 4.61
C THR A 102 3.58 -6.69 4.32
N HIS A 103 3.96 -6.81 3.05
CA HIS A 103 5.32 -7.14 2.65
C HIS A 103 5.63 -6.66 1.22
N VAL A 104 6.91 -6.48 0.95
CA VAL A 104 7.46 -6.11 -0.36
C VAL A 104 8.43 -7.20 -0.78
N ILE A 105 8.35 -7.64 -2.03
CA ILE A 105 9.30 -8.56 -2.64
C ILE A 105 9.76 -7.95 -3.96
N ALA A 106 11.07 -7.77 -4.12
CA ALA A 106 11.69 -7.39 -5.38
C ALA A 106 12.57 -8.54 -5.86
N VAL A 107 12.34 -9.01 -7.09
CA VAL A 107 13.09 -10.11 -7.71
C VAL A 107 14.03 -9.52 -8.75
N PHE A 108 15.31 -9.49 -8.46
CA PHE A 108 16.29 -8.85 -9.35
C PHE A 108 16.72 -9.81 -10.47
N LYS A 109 16.80 -9.28 -11.69
CA LYS A 109 17.46 -9.91 -12.83
C LYS A 109 18.97 -9.65 -12.82
N SER A 110 19.37 -8.43 -12.45
CA SER A 110 20.76 -8.11 -12.15
C SER A 110 21.15 -8.66 -10.77
N PRO A 111 22.43 -8.61 -10.36
CA PRO A 111 22.79 -8.75 -8.96
C PRO A 111 22.04 -7.73 -8.11
N ARG A 112 21.70 -8.11 -6.87
CA ARG A 112 21.06 -7.21 -5.92
C ARG A 112 21.97 -6.01 -5.60
N PRO A 113 21.42 -4.83 -5.29
CA PRO A 113 22.23 -3.68 -4.93
C PRO A 113 23.10 -3.94 -3.69
N ALA A 114 24.32 -3.39 -3.66
CA ALA A 114 25.19 -3.42 -2.49
C ALA A 114 24.65 -2.55 -1.36
N ALA A 115 23.85 -1.53 -1.74
CA ALA A 115 23.15 -0.67 -0.83
C ALA A 115 21.84 -0.21 -1.48
N MET A 116 20.73 -0.31 -0.75
CA MET A 116 19.44 0.27 -1.12
C MET A 116 18.60 0.61 0.12
N VAL A 117 17.58 1.45 -0.07
CA VAL A 117 16.64 1.85 1.00
C VAL A 117 15.22 1.67 0.49
N LEU A 118 14.36 1.10 1.33
CA LEU A 118 12.92 1.09 1.12
C LEU A 118 12.29 2.18 1.97
N GLU A 119 11.50 3.05 1.36
CA GLU A 119 10.83 4.16 2.03
C GLU A 119 9.34 4.19 1.70
N ARG A 120 8.58 4.86 2.54
CA ARG A 120 7.15 5.12 2.38
C ARG A 120 6.81 6.58 2.58
N SER A 121 5.70 6.99 2.00
CA SER A 121 4.99 8.23 2.34
C SER A 121 3.57 7.92 2.82
N GLN A 122 3.08 8.72 3.76
CA GLN A 122 1.69 8.69 4.27
C GLN A 122 0.92 9.96 3.93
N ASP A 123 1.50 10.83 3.11
CA ASP A 123 1.00 12.17 2.81
C ASP A 123 1.18 12.53 1.33
N TYR A 124 1.01 11.53 0.46
CA TYR A 124 1.03 11.66 -1.00
C TYR A 124 2.37 12.19 -1.54
N GLY A 125 3.47 11.71 -0.98
CA GLY A 125 4.83 11.97 -1.43
C GLY A 125 5.48 13.23 -0.85
N GLN A 126 4.81 13.94 0.07
CA GLN A 126 5.34 15.15 0.70
C GLN A 126 6.47 14.84 1.68
N THR A 127 6.29 13.83 2.53
CA THR A 127 7.32 13.35 3.46
C THR A 127 7.57 11.85 3.28
N TRP A 128 8.80 11.46 3.58
CA TRP A 128 9.29 10.10 3.40
C TRP A 128 9.91 9.58 4.69
N ARG A 129 9.59 8.34 5.04
CA ARG A 129 10.19 7.63 6.18
C ARG A 129 10.76 6.28 5.73
N PRO A 130 11.97 5.91 6.17
CA PRO A 130 12.52 4.60 5.89
C PRO A 130 11.70 3.47 6.52
N TYR A 131 11.42 2.44 5.73
CA TYR A 131 10.96 1.15 6.22
C TYR A 131 12.15 0.26 6.62
N LYS A 132 13.16 0.18 5.76
CA LYS A 132 14.34 -0.67 5.98
C LYS A 132 15.49 -0.24 5.08
N TYR A 133 16.70 -0.40 5.59
CA TYR A 133 17.96 -0.26 4.87
C TYR A 133 18.50 -1.64 4.53
N PHE A 134 19.06 -1.80 3.33
CA PHE A 134 19.69 -3.03 2.89
C PHE A 134 21.11 -2.69 2.46
N SER A 135 22.11 -3.33 3.07
CA SER A 135 23.51 -3.17 2.64
C SER A 135 24.33 -4.42 2.89
N VAL A 136 25.36 -4.64 2.07
CA VAL A 136 26.40 -5.66 2.34
C VAL A 136 27.13 -5.40 3.66
N ASN A 137 27.18 -4.14 4.10
CA ASN A 137 27.77 -3.75 5.37
C ASN A 137 26.99 -2.55 5.94
N CYS A 138 26.03 -2.85 6.82
CA CYS A 138 25.15 -1.86 7.45
C CYS A 138 25.92 -0.77 8.19
N THR A 139 26.91 -1.15 9.01
CA THR A 139 27.69 -0.21 9.82
C THR A 139 28.49 0.74 8.94
N ALA A 140 29.18 0.22 7.93
CA ALA A 140 30.02 1.03 7.04
C ALA A 140 29.21 1.94 6.10
N THR A 141 28.01 1.51 5.70
CA THR A 141 27.20 2.23 4.69
C THR A 141 26.24 3.24 5.32
N PHE A 142 25.58 2.86 6.41
CA PHE A 142 24.50 3.64 7.01
C PHE A 142 24.74 3.98 8.50
N GLY A 143 25.83 3.50 9.10
CA GLY A 143 26.08 3.68 10.54
C GLY A 143 25.08 2.93 11.42
N LEU A 144 24.40 1.91 10.88
CA LEU A 144 23.38 1.12 11.56
C LEU A 144 23.90 -0.28 11.87
N GLN A 145 23.42 -0.89 12.95
CA GLN A 145 23.67 -2.31 13.23
C GLN A 145 22.91 -3.20 12.24
N ASP A 146 23.39 -4.42 12.04
CA ASP A 146 22.70 -5.40 11.21
C ASP A 146 21.61 -6.12 12.03
N ASP A 147 20.44 -6.35 11.46
CA ASP A 147 19.35 -7.08 12.12
C ASP A 147 19.63 -8.56 12.36
N LEU A 148 20.70 -9.10 11.74
CA LEU A 148 21.26 -10.40 12.08
C LEU A 148 21.98 -10.41 13.44
N ILE A 149 22.42 -9.25 13.92
CA ILE A 149 23.15 -9.07 15.18
C ILE A 149 22.23 -8.47 16.25
N GLU A 150 21.49 -7.42 15.90
CA GLU A 150 20.57 -6.70 16.78
C GLU A 150 19.14 -6.81 16.24
N GLU A 151 18.35 -7.72 16.82
CA GLU A 151 16.96 -7.91 16.43
C GLU A 151 16.17 -6.59 16.52
N GLY A 152 15.48 -6.24 15.45
CA GLY A 152 14.73 -4.98 15.35
C GLY A 152 15.51 -3.82 14.73
N SER A 153 16.80 -3.98 14.41
CA SER A 153 17.56 -2.96 13.69
C SER A 153 16.92 -2.60 12.33
N MET A 154 17.06 -1.34 11.92
CA MET A 154 16.53 -0.82 10.65
C MET A 154 17.33 -1.26 9.42
N CYS A 155 18.53 -1.83 9.59
CA CYS A 155 19.36 -2.30 8.47
C CYS A 155 19.51 -3.83 8.47
N THR A 156 19.61 -4.43 7.28
CA THR A 156 19.88 -5.87 7.12
C THR A 156 20.85 -6.14 5.97
N SER A 157 21.74 -7.12 6.14
CA SER A 157 22.56 -7.65 5.04
C SER A 157 22.00 -8.92 4.39
N ARG A 158 20.92 -9.49 4.94
CA ARG A 158 20.33 -10.77 4.51
C ARG A 158 20.03 -10.86 3.01
N TYR A 159 19.69 -9.73 2.39
CA TYR A 159 19.29 -9.64 0.99
C TYR A 159 20.26 -8.83 0.12
N SER A 160 21.50 -8.65 0.59
CA SER A 160 22.46 -7.76 -0.05
C SER A 160 23.60 -8.51 -0.74
N ASP A 161 23.67 -9.84 -0.65
CA ASP A 161 24.67 -10.62 -1.37
C ASP A 161 24.46 -10.52 -2.89
N ALA A 162 25.54 -10.33 -3.63
CA ALA A 162 25.56 -10.31 -5.09
C ALA A 162 25.19 -11.67 -5.70
N MET A 163 25.37 -12.78 -4.96
CA MET A 163 24.92 -14.12 -5.37
C MET A 163 23.55 -14.47 -4.78
N PRO A 164 22.63 -15.09 -5.55
CA PRO A 164 22.75 -15.38 -6.98
C PRO A 164 22.68 -14.10 -7.82
N CYS A 165 23.41 -14.06 -8.94
CA CYS A 165 23.50 -12.87 -9.80
C CYS A 165 22.26 -12.59 -10.66
N THR A 166 21.30 -13.50 -10.66
CA THR A 166 19.97 -13.37 -11.24
C THR A 166 18.99 -14.09 -10.31
N ARG A 167 17.74 -13.65 -10.28
CA ARG A 167 16.68 -14.12 -9.37
C ARG A 167 17.01 -13.93 -7.88
N GLY A 168 17.88 -12.97 -7.57
CA GLY A 168 18.12 -12.56 -6.20
C GLY A 168 16.91 -11.82 -5.66
N GLU A 169 16.33 -12.30 -4.56
CA GLU A 169 15.18 -11.65 -3.93
C GLU A 169 15.62 -10.67 -2.83
N VAL A 170 14.89 -9.56 -2.72
CA VAL A 170 14.91 -8.65 -1.56
C VAL A 170 13.51 -8.62 -0.97
N ILE A 171 13.41 -8.94 0.32
CA ILE A 171 12.11 -9.06 1.02
C ILE A 171 12.08 -8.11 2.21
N TYR A 172 11.00 -7.34 2.32
CA TYR A 172 10.65 -6.58 3.51
C TYR A 172 9.30 -7.07 4.03
N ARG A 173 9.17 -7.24 5.36
CA ARG A 173 7.91 -7.55 6.04
C ARG A 173 7.63 -6.42 7.02
N ALA A 174 6.48 -5.77 6.90
CA ALA A 174 6.11 -4.67 7.77
C ALA A 174 5.89 -5.17 9.21
N LEU A 175 5.20 -6.29 9.35
CA LEU A 175 5.03 -6.99 10.63
C LEU A 175 6.16 -8.00 10.82
N SER A 176 6.89 -7.86 11.93
CA SER A 176 7.95 -8.77 12.37
C SER A 176 7.68 -9.23 13.80
N PRO A 177 8.27 -10.35 14.26
CA PRO A 177 8.16 -10.77 15.67
C PRO A 177 8.62 -9.69 16.67
N ALA A 178 9.54 -8.83 16.26
CA ALA A 178 10.06 -7.71 17.07
C ALA A 178 9.02 -6.60 17.26
N ASN A 179 8.13 -6.37 16.28
CA ASN A 179 7.11 -5.32 16.32
C ASN A 179 5.73 -5.95 16.62
N LYS A 180 5.46 -6.20 17.90
CA LYS A 180 4.22 -6.82 18.39
C LYS A 180 3.01 -5.91 18.25
N ILE A 181 2.45 -5.83 17.05
CA ILE A 181 1.16 -5.17 16.81
C ILE A 181 0.04 -6.14 17.17
N GLU A 182 -0.69 -5.83 18.24
CA GLU A 182 -1.84 -6.65 18.68
C GLU A 182 -3.13 -6.32 17.92
N ASP A 183 -3.39 -5.03 17.66
CA ASP A 183 -4.56 -4.56 16.92
C ASP A 183 -4.12 -3.81 15.65
N PRO A 184 -4.40 -4.35 14.44
CA PRO A 184 -3.97 -3.76 13.18
C PRO A 184 -4.63 -2.41 12.86
N TYR A 185 -5.62 -1.97 13.65
CA TYR A 185 -6.31 -0.69 13.44
C TYR A 185 -5.93 0.38 14.46
N ASN A 186 -5.03 0.07 15.42
CA ASN A 186 -4.53 1.07 16.35
C ASN A 186 -3.56 2.06 15.67
N LEU A 187 -3.21 3.15 16.37
CA LEU A 187 -2.37 4.21 15.79
C LEU A 187 -0.94 3.74 15.44
N GLU A 188 -0.37 2.82 16.21
CA GLU A 188 0.97 2.28 15.97
C GLU A 188 1.01 1.42 14.70
N ALA A 189 0.01 0.54 14.54
CA ALA A 189 -0.18 -0.26 13.34
C ALA A 189 -0.44 0.62 12.13
N GLN A 190 -1.26 1.66 12.27
CA GLN A 190 -1.50 2.62 11.20
C GLN A 190 -0.24 3.37 10.80
N ASP A 191 0.57 3.83 11.75
CA ASP A 191 1.84 4.51 11.42
C ASP A 191 2.74 3.57 10.60
N LEU A 192 2.81 2.28 10.94
CA LEU A 192 3.67 1.33 10.23
C LEU A 192 3.09 0.84 8.90
N LEU A 193 1.82 0.41 8.87
CA LEU A 193 1.23 -0.30 7.74
C LEU A 193 0.65 0.63 6.69
N LYS A 194 0.14 1.81 7.08
CA LYS A 194 -0.54 2.71 6.16
C LYS A 194 0.46 3.42 5.25
N LEU A 195 0.15 3.54 3.97
CA LEU A 195 0.93 4.33 3.01
C LEU A 195 0.07 4.87 1.87
N THR A 196 0.65 5.84 1.17
CA THR A 196 0.17 6.47 -0.07
C THR A 196 1.20 6.37 -1.20
N ASN A 197 2.49 6.19 -0.86
CA ASN A 197 3.54 5.94 -1.84
C ASN A 197 4.58 4.99 -1.26
N LEU A 198 5.23 4.23 -2.14
CA LEU A 198 6.36 3.37 -1.82
C LEU A 198 7.53 3.70 -2.74
N ARG A 199 8.75 3.73 -2.21
CA ARG A 199 9.95 4.05 -2.99
C ARG A 199 11.11 3.15 -2.65
N LEU A 200 11.74 2.58 -3.66
CA LEU A 200 13.03 1.89 -3.57
C LEU A 200 14.12 2.83 -4.09
N LEU A 201 15.09 3.13 -3.25
CA LEU A 201 16.29 3.87 -3.61
C LEU A 201 17.45 2.90 -3.79
N LEU A 202 17.87 2.66 -5.03
CA LEU A 202 19.04 1.83 -5.34
C LEU A 202 20.27 2.73 -5.27
N LEU A 203 21.15 2.51 -4.29
CA LEU A 203 22.24 3.45 -3.98
C LEU A 203 23.60 3.04 -4.52
N LYS A 204 23.85 1.72 -4.61
CA LYS A 204 25.11 1.16 -5.08
C LYS A 204 24.88 -0.17 -5.79
N ARG A 205 25.32 -0.29 -7.03
CA ARG A 205 25.23 -1.51 -7.83
C ARG A 205 26.28 -2.53 -7.40
N GLN A 206 26.07 -3.80 -7.72
CA GLN A 206 27.06 -4.85 -7.58
C GLN A 206 27.36 -5.51 -8.91
N ASP A 207 28.61 -5.88 -9.09
CA ASP A 207 29.01 -6.77 -10.17
C ASP A 207 28.91 -8.22 -9.68
N CYS A 208 28.64 -9.13 -10.60
CA CYS A 208 28.53 -10.53 -10.27
C CYS A 208 29.92 -11.11 -9.92
N PRO A 209 30.12 -11.77 -8.75
CA PRO A 209 31.46 -12.20 -8.29
C PRO A 209 32.14 -13.27 -9.15
N CYS A 210 31.37 -14.01 -9.94
CA CYS A 210 31.87 -15.03 -10.86
C CYS A 210 32.52 -14.48 -12.13
N HIS A 211 32.64 -13.15 -12.26
CA HIS A 211 33.35 -12.50 -13.35
C HIS A 211 34.79 -13.01 -13.39
N GLY A 212 35.04 -14.01 -14.23
CA GLY A 212 36.36 -14.57 -14.43
C GLY A 212 37.28 -13.56 -15.11
N SER A 213 38.58 -13.62 -14.77
CA SER A 213 39.65 -12.90 -15.44
C SER A 213 39.78 -13.34 -16.90
N GLY A 214 38.98 -12.76 -17.79
CA GLY A 214 38.96 -13.12 -19.22
C GLY A 214 37.80 -12.54 -20.04
N LEU A 215 37.08 -11.54 -19.52
CA LEU A 215 35.98 -10.90 -20.27
C LEU A 215 36.49 -10.26 -21.55
N ILE A 216 35.95 -10.70 -22.68
CA ILE A 216 36.04 -9.98 -23.97
C ILE A 216 35.12 -8.74 -23.93
N GLU A 217 34.07 -8.79 -23.12
CA GLU A 217 33.01 -7.79 -23.06
C GLU A 217 33.31 -6.63 -22.10
N LYS A 218 32.94 -5.41 -22.51
CA LYS A 218 33.18 -4.21 -21.71
C LYS A 218 32.37 -4.25 -20.40
N PRO A 219 32.98 -4.04 -19.21
CA PRO A 219 32.26 -4.04 -17.92
C PRO A 219 31.04 -3.12 -17.87
N GLN A 220 31.09 -2.01 -18.60
CA GLN A 220 29.98 -1.06 -18.73
C GLN A 220 28.69 -1.71 -19.26
N ARG A 221 28.76 -2.77 -20.08
CA ARG A 221 27.58 -3.45 -20.66
C ARG A 221 26.75 -4.21 -19.61
N PHE A 222 27.33 -4.51 -18.45
CA PHE A 222 26.67 -5.13 -17.31
C PHE A 222 26.23 -4.09 -16.27
N ALA A 223 26.56 -2.81 -16.48
CA ALA A 223 26.36 -1.75 -15.50
C ALA A 223 24.93 -1.19 -15.53
N HIS A 224 23.95 -2.00 -15.15
CA HIS A 224 22.55 -1.60 -15.04
C HIS A 224 21.88 -2.30 -13.86
N TYR A 225 20.78 -1.75 -13.36
CA TYR A 225 19.84 -2.46 -12.50
C TYR A 225 18.77 -3.12 -13.38
N ALA A 226 18.31 -4.30 -12.96
CA ALA A 226 17.18 -4.96 -13.61
C ALA A 226 16.34 -5.74 -12.59
N ILE A 227 15.01 -5.61 -12.69
CA ILE A 227 14.04 -6.25 -11.78
C ILE A 227 13.00 -6.97 -12.63
N TYR A 228 12.88 -8.29 -12.41
CA TYR A 228 11.80 -9.11 -12.97
C TYR A 228 10.47 -8.66 -12.36
N ASP A 229 10.32 -8.78 -11.03
CA ASP A 229 9.04 -8.57 -10.37
C ASP A 229 9.18 -7.64 -9.16
N LEU A 230 8.25 -6.71 -9.04
CA LEU A 230 8.02 -5.88 -7.86
C LEU A 230 6.63 -6.17 -7.29
N ILE A 231 6.60 -7.02 -6.27
CA ILE A 231 5.37 -7.49 -5.63
C ILE A 231 5.16 -6.71 -4.34
N ILE A 232 4.10 -5.91 -4.30
CA ILE A 232 3.73 -5.08 -3.15
C ILE A 232 2.46 -5.65 -2.52
N ARG A 233 2.61 -6.46 -1.48
CA ARG A 233 1.49 -7.18 -0.88
C ARG A 233 0.81 -6.36 0.19
N GLY A 234 -0.48 -6.16 0.07
CA GLY A 234 -1.24 -5.31 0.97
C GLY A 234 -2.74 -5.42 0.79
N SER A 235 -3.50 -4.62 1.54
CA SER A 235 -4.95 -4.54 1.43
C SER A 235 -5.42 -3.09 1.39
N CYS A 236 -6.63 -2.90 0.89
CA CYS A 236 -7.40 -1.69 1.10
C CYS A 236 -7.55 -1.41 2.60
N PHE A 237 -7.42 -0.14 3.02
CA PHE A 237 -7.51 0.28 4.42
C PHE A 237 -8.93 0.76 4.75
N CYS A 238 -9.63 0.08 5.67
CA CYS A 238 -11.05 0.37 5.98
C CYS A 238 -11.36 0.46 7.47
N ASN A 239 -10.36 0.72 8.31
CA ASN A 239 -10.51 0.83 9.77
C ASN A 239 -11.27 -0.33 10.44
N GLY A 240 -11.22 -1.55 9.88
CA GLY A 240 -11.95 -2.70 10.42
C GLY A 240 -13.45 -2.75 10.11
N HIS A 241 -13.94 -1.93 9.18
CA HIS A 241 -15.38 -1.81 8.86
C HIS A 241 -15.76 -2.13 7.42
N ALA A 242 -14.91 -2.80 6.63
CA ALA A 242 -15.29 -3.33 5.32
C ALA A 242 -14.59 -4.64 5.00
N GLU A 243 -15.27 -5.50 4.23
CA GLU A 243 -14.71 -6.76 3.69
C GLU A 243 -14.31 -6.61 2.21
N GLU A 244 -14.79 -5.56 1.55
CA GLU A 244 -14.66 -5.37 0.12
C GLU A 244 -14.37 -3.91 -0.19
N CYS A 245 -13.65 -3.69 -1.28
CA CYS A 245 -13.38 -2.36 -1.82
C CYS A 245 -13.80 -2.29 -3.29
N SER A 246 -14.39 -1.17 -3.63
CA SER A 246 -14.81 -0.82 -4.99
C SER A 246 -13.79 0.11 -5.64
N GLY A 247 -13.70 0.08 -6.97
CA GLY A 247 -12.80 0.98 -7.69
C GLY A 247 -13.18 2.45 -7.46
N SER A 248 -12.17 3.30 -7.27
CA SER A 248 -12.40 4.74 -7.27
C SER A 248 -12.81 5.18 -8.68
N VAL A 249 -13.82 6.04 -8.79
CA VAL A 249 -14.43 6.46 -10.07
C VAL A 249 -13.40 7.09 -11.03
N GLY A 250 -12.27 7.61 -10.51
CA GLY A 250 -11.16 8.15 -11.30
C GLY A 250 -10.25 7.07 -11.90
N PHE A 251 -9.84 6.07 -11.11
CA PHE A 251 -8.87 5.04 -11.54
C PHE A 251 -9.42 4.11 -12.63
N LEU A 252 -10.70 3.75 -12.55
CA LEU A 252 -11.34 2.85 -13.52
C LEU A 252 -11.48 3.45 -14.94
N ARG A 253 -11.46 4.79 -15.06
CA ARG A 253 -11.66 5.47 -16.36
C ARG A 253 -10.42 5.49 -17.25
N GLU A 254 -9.22 5.33 -16.68
CA GLU A 254 -7.96 5.47 -17.43
C GLU A 254 -7.30 4.14 -17.82
N ARG A 255 -7.51 3.05 -17.07
CA ARG A 255 -6.71 1.80 -17.23
C ARG A 255 -7.48 0.54 -17.63
N GLY A 256 -8.79 0.63 -17.83
CA GLY A 256 -9.62 -0.54 -18.13
C GLY A 256 -9.72 -1.52 -16.95
N SER A 257 -10.51 -2.58 -17.12
CA SER A 257 -10.72 -3.60 -16.08
C SER A 257 -9.55 -4.59 -16.05
N CYS A 258 -8.51 -4.30 -15.30
CA CYS A 258 -7.46 -5.28 -14.98
C CYS A 258 -7.97 -6.28 -13.93
N VAL A 259 -7.90 -7.58 -14.23
CA VAL A 259 -8.24 -8.65 -13.27
C VAL A 259 -7.20 -8.66 -12.14
N GLY A 260 -7.64 -8.79 -10.89
CA GLY A 260 -6.74 -8.91 -9.73
C GLY A 260 -6.24 -7.59 -9.13
N VAL A 261 -6.70 -6.43 -9.64
CA VAL A 261 -6.38 -5.13 -9.03
C VAL A 261 -7.00 -5.01 -7.64
N VAL A 262 -6.20 -4.58 -6.67
CA VAL A 262 -6.69 -4.18 -5.35
C VAL A 262 -7.19 -2.74 -5.42
N HIS A 263 -8.50 -2.56 -5.22
CA HIS A 263 -9.15 -1.25 -5.17
C HIS A 263 -9.05 -0.60 -3.78
N GLY A 264 -9.07 0.72 -3.72
CA GLY A 264 -8.83 1.48 -2.49
C GLY A 264 -10.06 2.10 -1.79
N LYS A 265 -11.26 2.08 -2.40
CA LYS A 265 -12.46 2.68 -1.77
C LYS A 265 -13.31 1.64 -1.06
N CYS A 266 -13.47 1.79 0.25
CA CYS A 266 -14.18 0.83 1.08
C CYS A 266 -15.69 0.79 0.80
N VAL A 267 -16.25 -0.43 0.80
CA VAL A 267 -17.70 -0.65 0.90
C VAL A 267 -18.04 -0.74 2.37
N CYS A 268 -18.25 0.42 2.99
CA CYS A 268 -18.36 0.53 4.45
C CYS A 268 -19.58 -0.21 5.03
N ARG A 269 -19.35 -0.88 6.16
CA ARG A 269 -20.34 -1.52 7.03
C ARG A 269 -20.37 -0.83 8.40
N HIS A 270 -21.01 -1.44 9.40
CA HIS A 270 -21.03 -0.93 10.79
C HIS A 270 -21.56 0.50 10.92
N ASN A 271 -22.44 0.91 10.00
CA ASN A 271 -22.96 2.26 9.86
C ASN A 271 -21.89 3.35 9.77
N THR A 272 -20.73 2.99 9.23
CA THR A 272 -19.64 3.92 8.91
C THR A 272 -19.80 4.45 7.48
N ALA A 273 -19.06 5.51 7.17
CA ALA A 273 -19.01 6.17 5.88
C ALA A 273 -17.62 6.78 5.69
N GLY A 274 -17.37 7.34 4.50
CA GLY A 274 -16.04 7.78 4.09
C GLY A 274 -15.40 6.82 3.10
N ASP A 275 -14.24 7.19 2.56
CA ASP A 275 -13.52 6.34 1.62
C ASP A 275 -12.78 5.20 2.33
N HIS A 276 -12.48 5.38 3.63
CA HIS A 276 -11.78 4.44 4.51
C HIS A 276 -12.62 4.07 5.75
N CYS A 277 -13.92 4.35 5.74
CA CYS A 277 -14.84 4.13 6.86
C CYS A 277 -14.45 4.89 8.15
N GLU A 278 -13.82 6.04 7.97
CA GLU A 278 -13.22 6.88 9.00
C GLU A 278 -14.21 7.79 9.75
N LYS A 279 -15.50 7.73 9.40
CA LYS A 279 -16.57 8.49 10.03
C LYS A 279 -17.86 7.69 10.12
N CYS A 280 -18.78 8.12 10.97
CA CYS A 280 -20.12 7.54 11.02
C CYS A 280 -20.99 8.04 9.85
N ALA A 281 -21.92 7.19 9.42
CA ALA A 281 -22.95 7.58 8.46
C ALA A 281 -23.81 8.73 9.04
N PRO A 282 -24.43 9.57 8.18
CA PRO A 282 -25.03 10.84 8.61
C PRO A 282 -25.99 10.76 9.81
N LEU A 283 -26.78 9.70 9.94
CA LEU A 283 -27.76 9.52 11.03
C LEU A 283 -27.23 8.66 12.20
N TYR A 284 -25.93 8.38 12.27
CA TYR A 284 -25.33 7.40 13.19
C TYR A 284 -24.29 7.98 14.15
N ASN A 285 -24.42 9.26 14.48
CA ASN A 285 -23.52 10.00 15.37
C ASN A 285 -23.99 10.05 16.83
N ASP A 286 -24.67 9.00 17.36
CA ASP A 286 -25.12 8.96 18.77
C ASP A 286 -23.98 8.68 19.76
N GLN A 287 -22.81 8.25 19.27
CA GLN A 287 -21.60 8.03 20.03
C GLN A 287 -20.36 8.35 19.17
N PRO A 288 -19.19 8.59 19.76
CA PRO A 288 -17.96 8.82 19.01
C PRO A 288 -17.60 7.61 18.14
N TRP A 289 -17.12 7.87 16.92
CA TRP A 289 -16.57 6.86 16.04
C TRP A 289 -15.34 6.17 16.66
N LYS A 290 -15.17 4.89 16.37
CA LYS A 290 -13.98 4.09 16.73
C LYS A 290 -13.72 3.07 15.63
N PRO A 291 -12.46 2.73 15.33
CA PRO A 291 -12.16 1.65 14.40
C PRO A 291 -12.69 0.32 14.97
N GLY A 292 -12.89 -0.67 14.10
CA GLY A 292 -13.05 -2.06 14.52
C GLY A 292 -11.83 -2.51 15.33
N ASP A 293 -12.01 -3.48 16.22
CA ASP A 293 -10.91 -4.06 17.00
C ASP A 293 -10.50 -5.39 16.37
N GLY A 294 -9.29 -5.46 15.82
CA GLY A 294 -8.78 -6.67 15.17
C GLY A 294 -8.36 -7.76 16.15
N LYS A 295 -8.06 -7.40 17.41
CA LYS A 295 -7.66 -8.34 18.46
C LYS A 295 -8.88 -9.07 19.04
N THR A 296 -9.92 -8.32 19.38
CA THR A 296 -11.14 -8.87 20.02
C THR A 296 -12.23 -9.24 19.01
N GLY A 297 -12.16 -8.71 17.79
CA GLY A 297 -13.21 -8.86 16.80
C GLY A 297 -14.40 -7.90 17.01
N ALA A 298 -14.30 -6.97 17.96
CA ALA A 298 -15.39 -6.03 18.24
C ALA A 298 -15.63 -5.11 17.02
N PRO A 299 -16.89 -4.99 16.54
CA PRO A 299 -17.18 -4.21 15.34
C PRO A 299 -17.09 -2.71 15.54
N ASN A 300 -17.24 -2.22 16.79
CA ASN A 300 -17.26 -0.81 17.16
C ASN A 300 -18.15 0.05 16.25
N GLU A 301 -19.36 -0.46 15.97
CA GLU A 301 -20.27 0.17 15.02
C GLU A 301 -20.81 1.53 15.49
N CYS A 302 -21.06 2.39 14.52
CA CYS A 302 -21.71 3.68 14.74
C CYS A 302 -23.17 3.48 15.13
N LYS A 303 -23.65 4.34 16.04
CA LYS A 303 -24.94 4.18 16.69
C LYS A 303 -25.95 5.20 16.19
N LYS A 304 -27.12 4.72 15.75
CA LYS A 304 -28.19 5.55 15.19
C LYS A 304 -28.71 6.58 16.19
N CYS A 305 -28.82 7.83 15.75
CA CYS A 305 -29.46 8.89 16.51
C CYS A 305 -30.98 8.69 16.59
N ARG A 306 -31.55 9.03 17.75
CA ARG A 306 -33.00 8.96 17.96
C ARG A 306 -33.67 10.25 17.49
N CYS A 307 -33.92 10.37 16.19
CA CYS A 307 -34.57 11.54 15.59
C CYS A 307 -36.06 11.35 15.26
N HIS A 308 -36.67 10.27 15.78
CA HIS A 308 -38.08 9.95 15.54
C HIS A 308 -38.52 9.98 14.07
N ASN A 309 -37.64 9.65 13.12
CA ASN A 309 -37.92 9.73 11.68
C ASN A 309 -38.26 11.15 11.19
N HIS A 310 -37.65 12.16 11.80
CA HIS A 310 -37.82 13.58 11.45
C HIS A 310 -36.50 14.25 11.07
N ALA A 311 -35.41 13.50 10.97
CA ALA A 311 -34.14 13.99 10.45
C ALA A 311 -33.42 12.85 9.72
N ASP A 312 -32.67 13.22 8.68
CA ASP A 312 -31.85 12.28 7.90
C ASP A 312 -30.37 12.30 8.32
N SER A 313 -29.99 13.26 9.16
CA SER A 313 -28.66 13.36 9.75
C SER A 313 -28.70 13.82 11.21
N CYS A 314 -27.61 13.59 11.91
CA CYS A 314 -27.32 14.10 13.23
C CYS A 314 -25.82 14.30 13.40
N HIS A 315 -25.43 15.12 14.36
CA HIS A 315 -24.04 15.25 14.81
C HIS A 315 -23.88 14.78 16.26
N PHE A 316 -22.65 14.45 16.62
CA PHE A 316 -22.30 14.12 18.00
C PHE A 316 -22.02 15.40 18.79
N ASP A 317 -22.62 15.50 19.98
CA ASP A 317 -22.34 16.57 20.94
C ASP A 317 -21.76 15.98 22.24
N LEU A 318 -20.57 16.47 22.62
CA LEU A 318 -19.86 15.99 23.81
C LEU A 318 -20.60 16.33 25.10
N SER A 319 -21.27 17.49 25.17
CA SER A 319 -21.99 17.92 26.37
C SER A 319 -23.22 17.04 26.60
N VAL A 320 -23.97 16.74 25.53
CA VAL A 320 -25.10 15.79 25.57
C VAL A 320 -24.63 14.39 25.96
N TRP A 321 -23.51 13.94 25.40
CA TRP A 321 -22.90 12.65 25.74
C TRP A 321 -22.56 12.55 27.23
N LEU A 322 -21.85 13.54 27.77
CA LEU A 322 -21.48 13.56 29.19
C LEU A 322 -22.71 13.66 30.09
N ALA A 323 -23.67 14.52 29.76
CA ALA A 323 -24.93 14.65 30.51
C ALA A 323 -25.76 13.36 30.52
N SER A 324 -25.66 12.54 29.47
CA SER A 324 -26.32 11.22 29.40
C SER A 324 -25.62 10.12 30.20
N GLY A 325 -24.50 10.42 30.87
CA GLY A 325 -23.64 9.41 31.50
C GLY A 325 -22.92 8.53 30.49
N LYS A 326 -22.47 9.11 29.36
CA LYS A 326 -21.78 8.42 28.25
C LYS A 326 -22.63 7.32 27.59
N ARG A 327 -23.92 7.61 27.34
CA ARG A 327 -24.88 6.66 26.74
C ARG A 327 -25.45 7.11 25.40
N SER A 328 -25.64 8.41 25.18
CA SER A 328 -26.21 9.00 23.96
C SER A 328 -25.79 10.47 23.84
N GLY A 329 -25.19 10.83 22.72
CA GLY A 329 -24.67 12.17 22.42
C GLY A 329 -25.22 12.75 21.12
N GLY A 330 -26.12 12.05 20.44
CA GLY A 330 -26.64 12.47 19.15
C GLY A 330 -27.61 13.65 19.25
N VAL A 331 -27.40 14.63 18.38
CA VAL A 331 -28.28 15.80 18.17
C VAL A 331 -28.73 15.81 16.71
N CYS A 332 -30.03 15.76 16.49
CA CYS A 332 -30.62 15.70 15.16
C CYS A 332 -30.49 17.03 14.43
N ASP A 333 -30.13 16.98 13.15
CA ASP A 333 -30.04 18.16 12.31
C ASP A 333 -31.36 18.39 11.57
N ASN A 334 -31.73 19.67 11.38
CA ASN A 334 -32.81 20.06 10.48
C ASN A 334 -34.13 19.29 10.68
N CYS A 335 -34.65 19.27 11.92
CA CYS A 335 -35.90 18.58 12.24
C CYS A 335 -37.05 18.99 11.29
N LYS A 336 -37.58 17.97 10.59
CA LYS A 336 -38.70 18.02 9.65
C LYS A 336 -40.05 17.92 10.37
N HIS A 337 -41.14 17.93 9.61
CA HIS A 337 -42.50 17.66 10.12
C HIS A 337 -42.92 18.57 11.29
N ASN A 338 -42.48 19.83 11.26
CA ASN A 338 -42.75 20.84 12.31
C ASN A 338 -42.30 20.42 13.72
N THR A 339 -41.31 19.53 13.81
CA THR A 339 -40.70 19.11 15.07
C THR A 339 -39.45 19.92 15.41
N GLU A 340 -39.07 19.91 16.69
CA GLU A 340 -37.87 20.57 17.21
C GLU A 340 -37.31 19.83 18.45
N GLY A 341 -36.20 20.32 18.99
CA GLY A 341 -35.45 19.70 20.09
C GLY A 341 -34.36 18.75 19.57
N HIS A 342 -33.43 18.38 20.44
CA HIS A 342 -32.23 17.61 20.07
C HIS A 342 -32.53 16.20 19.51
N ARG A 343 -33.75 15.69 19.69
CA ARG A 343 -34.25 14.41 19.15
C ARG A 343 -35.43 14.59 18.22
N CYS A 344 -35.76 15.83 17.84
CA CYS A 344 -37.01 16.15 17.15
C CYS A 344 -38.25 15.66 17.93
N GLN A 345 -38.21 15.74 19.26
CA GLN A 345 -39.17 15.08 20.15
C GLN A 345 -40.40 15.92 20.50
N ARG A 346 -40.42 17.20 20.12
CA ARG A 346 -41.49 18.17 20.43
C ARG A 346 -41.90 18.95 19.18
N CYS A 347 -43.07 19.56 19.20
CA CYS A 347 -43.53 20.42 18.11
C CYS A 347 -42.96 21.84 18.26
N LYS A 348 -42.68 22.49 17.13
CA LYS A 348 -42.29 23.90 17.06
C LYS A 348 -43.40 24.80 17.64
N PRO A 349 -43.06 26.01 18.13
CA PRO A 349 -44.05 27.02 18.48
C PRO A 349 -45.05 27.25 17.34
N GLY A 350 -46.34 27.30 17.67
CA GLY A 350 -47.44 27.41 16.69
C GLY A 350 -48.03 26.07 16.26
N TYR A 351 -47.43 24.93 16.63
CA TYR A 351 -47.95 23.58 16.39
C TYR A 351 -48.22 22.84 17.71
N TYR A 352 -49.12 21.86 17.70
CA TYR A 352 -49.38 20.98 18.84
C TYR A 352 -49.29 19.49 18.48
N ARG A 353 -49.01 18.67 19.50
CA ARG A 353 -48.82 17.22 19.35
C ARG A 353 -50.16 16.49 19.16
N ASP A 354 -50.37 15.86 18.01
CA ASP A 354 -51.56 15.03 17.76
C ASP A 354 -51.43 13.64 18.39
N ARG A 355 -51.92 13.47 19.62
CA ARG A 355 -51.80 12.23 20.39
C ARG A 355 -52.39 10.98 19.71
N GLY A 356 -53.22 11.12 18.66
CA GLY A 356 -53.70 9.99 17.86
C GLY A 356 -52.66 9.39 16.91
N LYS A 357 -51.57 10.11 16.62
CA LYS A 357 -50.49 9.67 15.71
C LYS A 357 -49.25 9.22 16.50
N PRO A 358 -48.49 8.21 16.02
CA PRO A 358 -47.21 7.85 16.63
C PRO A 358 -46.19 8.98 16.51
N MET A 359 -45.20 9.03 17.42
CA MET A 359 -44.18 10.09 17.40
C MET A 359 -43.40 10.14 16.09
N SER A 360 -43.31 9.03 15.34
CA SER A 360 -42.60 8.96 14.06
C SER A 360 -43.39 9.42 12.84
N SER A 361 -44.66 9.80 13.01
CA SER A 361 -45.53 10.21 11.90
C SER A 361 -45.12 11.57 11.33
N ALA A 362 -45.19 11.74 10.01
CA ALA A 362 -44.98 13.03 9.37
C ALA A 362 -46.03 14.09 9.76
N GLU A 363 -47.19 13.68 10.29
CA GLU A 363 -48.30 14.55 10.69
C GLU A 363 -48.42 14.66 12.23
N VAL A 364 -47.34 14.35 12.95
CA VAL A 364 -47.34 14.29 14.42
C VAL A 364 -47.61 15.66 15.09
N CYS A 365 -47.31 16.75 14.38
CA CYS A 365 -47.48 18.13 14.81
C CYS A 365 -48.44 18.86 13.87
N LYS A 366 -49.55 19.36 14.43
CA LYS A 366 -50.67 20.00 13.72
C LYS A 366 -50.81 21.47 14.08
#